data_AF-A0A9E2C4T1-F1
#
_entry.id   AF-A0A9E2C4T1-F1
#
_cell.length_a   1.000
_cell.length_b   1.000
_cell.length_c   1.000
_cell.angle_alpha   90.00
_cell.angle_beta   90.00
_cell.angle_gamma   90.00
#
_symmetry.space_group_name_H-M   'P 1'
#
loop_
_entity.id
_entity.type
_entity.pdbx_description
1 polymer ?
#
loop_
_entity_poly.entity_id
_entity_poly.type
_entity_poly.pdbx_seq_one_letter_code
_entity_poly.pdbx_strand_id
1 'polypeptide(L)'
;MLAAITVPAQAGDFTSLLIGTGPGPDGIWGNGNDTNAIGPGLDGVLGTADDTTVKVSGANSQAGDKLYLKTLSITPNNGDANVPLSINYAATEWRTAAAGGTVPRGDTVATGTLNLIDFHVTTGITLGTEVIGDVYDFVFRDSRDNALVFGSRFILGQGAGYSDDAELNFMYRYGFVEGDTVFDVQAAWLFNSDFDLRMYNASRSDTRSLTGVPTLDLNAVSMQADVNLSEGNPYSGLYLLKTDATDYKWMDNALGYFQAGEEGQALLYGSTGGFAPTMAPVPEPSTYALMLAGIGLIGMAARRRMNT
;
A
#
# COMPACT_ATOMS: atom_id res chain seq x y z
N MET A 1 -12.01 -21.31 30.99
CA MET A 1 -10.91 -21.31 30.00
C MET A 1 -11.52 -20.98 28.65
N LEU A 2 -11.40 -19.74 28.19
CA LEU A 2 -11.73 -19.41 26.81
C LEU A 2 -10.69 -20.11 25.93
N ALA A 3 -11.14 -20.95 24.99
CA ALA A 3 -10.27 -21.49 23.97
C ALA A 3 -9.65 -20.32 23.21
N ALA A 4 -8.33 -20.28 23.12
CA ALA A 4 -7.66 -19.38 22.21
C ALA A 4 -8.24 -19.63 20.81
N ILE A 5 -8.93 -18.63 20.26
CA ILE A 5 -9.30 -18.65 18.85
C ILE A 5 -7.98 -18.70 18.10
N THR A 6 -7.67 -19.85 17.54
CA THR A 6 -6.59 -19.99 16.58
C THR A 6 -6.97 -19.14 15.39
N VAL A 7 -6.49 -17.90 15.34
CA VAL A 7 -6.56 -17.07 14.14
C VAL A 7 -5.96 -17.93 13.02
N PRO A 8 -6.66 -18.14 11.89
CA PRO A 8 -6.08 -18.90 10.80
C PRO A 8 -4.72 -18.29 10.49
N ALA A 9 -3.68 -19.12 10.39
CA ALA A 9 -2.37 -18.67 9.96
C ALA A 9 -2.59 -17.93 8.63
N GLN A 10 -2.50 -16.60 8.64
CA GLN A 10 -2.47 -15.84 7.40
C GLN A 10 -1.25 -16.40 6.65
N ALA A 11 -1.51 -16.98 5.47
CA ALA A 11 -0.43 -17.12 4.50
C ALA A 11 0.28 -15.75 4.45
N GLY A 12 1.60 -15.73 4.57
CA GLY A 12 2.35 -14.49 4.75
C GLY A 12 2.36 -13.64 3.49
N ASP A 13 1.21 -13.00 3.30
CA ASP A 13 0.80 -12.13 2.23
C ASP A 13 1.11 -10.69 2.64
N PHE A 14 0.44 -9.74 2.01
CA PHE A 14 0.45 -8.36 2.48
C PHE A 14 -0.02 -8.32 3.94
N THR A 15 0.71 -7.59 4.77
CA THR A 15 0.37 -7.46 6.18
C THR A 15 -0.73 -6.42 6.31
N SER A 16 -1.92 -6.82 6.77
CA SER A 16 -2.96 -5.83 7.05
C SER A 16 -2.46 -4.80 8.08
N LEU A 17 -2.73 -3.53 7.81
CA LEU A 17 -2.39 -2.45 8.75
C LEU A 17 -3.40 -2.36 9.89
N LEU A 18 -4.41 -3.22 9.84
CA LEU A 18 -5.55 -3.30 10.73
C LEU A 18 -5.78 -4.76 11.15
N ILE A 19 -4.73 -5.61 11.22
CA ILE A 19 -4.89 -7.03 11.57
C ILE A 19 -5.64 -7.17 12.90
N GLY A 20 -6.74 -7.94 12.88
CA GLY A 20 -7.57 -8.18 14.05
C GLY A 20 -8.59 -7.08 14.34
N THR A 21 -8.70 -6.09 13.46
CA THR A 21 -9.79 -5.11 13.40
C THR A 21 -10.44 -5.25 12.05
N GLY A 22 -11.66 -5.78 12.02
CA GLY A 22 -12.62 -5.16 11.11
C GLY A 22 -13.13 -3.89 11.80
N PRO A 23 -13.95 -3.08 11.10
CA PRO A 23 -15.01 -2.43 11.86
C PRO A 23 -15.67 -3.53 12.70
N GLY A 24 -16.09 -3.26 13.92
CA GLY A 24 -16.83 -4.28 14.65
C GLY A 24 -18.10 -4.74 13.90
N PRO A 25 -19.00 -5.49 14.54
CA PRO A 25 -20.14 -6.12 13.85
C PRO A 25 -21.04 -5.19 13.00
N ASP A 26 -20.91 -3.87 13.13
CA ASP A 26 -21.67 -2.85 12.39
C ASP A 26 -21.02 -2.36 11.08
N GLY A 27 -19.78 -2.72 10.77
CA GLY A 27 -19.13 -2.25 9.55
C GLY A 27 -18.60 -0.80 9.61
N ILE A 28 -18.63 -0.15 10.78
CA ILE A 28 -18.20 1.23 10.99
C ILE A 28 -16.87 1.28 11.76
N TRP A 29 -15.86 1.92 11.17
CA TRP A 29 -14.57 2.17 11.82
C TRP A 29 -14.64 3.33 12.82
N GLY A 30 -13.83 3.24 13.87
CA GLY A 30 -13.73 4.28 14.89
C GLY A 30 -14.96 4.26 15.77
N ASN A 31 -15.29 3.14 16.39
CA ASN A 31 -16.27 3.12 17.47
C ASN A 31 -15.94 2.05 18.52
N GLY A 32 -16.73 2.01 19.61
CA GLY A 32 -16.48 1.16 20.78
C GLY A 32 -16.51 -0.36 20.55
N ASN A 33 -16.73 -0.83 19.32
CA ASN A 33 -16.71 -2.25 18.95
C ASN A 33 -15.43 -2.69 18.20
N ASP A 34 -14.48 -1.77 17.94
CA ASP A 34 -13.19 -2.06 17.30
C ASP A 34 -12.22 -2.71 18.30
N THR A 35 -11.63 -3.87 17.96
CA THR A 35 -11.12 -4.76 19.02
C THR A 35 -9.62 -4.79 19.27
N ASN A 36 -8.70 -4.38 18.37
CA ASN A 36 -7.25 -4.62 18.63
C ASN A 36 -6.19 -3.70 17.98
N ALA A 37 -6.53 -2.83 17.01
CA ALA A 37 -5.53 -2.03 16.26
C ALA A 37 -5.68 -0.51 16.45
N ILE A 38 -6.74 -0.08 17.14
CA ILE A 38 -7.06 1.31 17.45
C ILE A 38 -7.07 1.44 18.97
N GLY A 39 -6.22 2.31 19.50
CA GLY A 39 -6.21 2.69 20.91
C GLY A 39 -6.91 4.02 21.09
N PRO A 40 -7.71 4.22 22.16
CA PRO A 40 -8.37 5.50 22.39
C PRO A 40 -7.32 6.61 22.48
N GLY A 41 -7.69 7.77 21.97
CA GLY A 41 -6.86 8.96 22.05
C GLY A 41 -6.65 9.49 23.46
N LEU A 42 -6.21 10.75 23.55
CA LEU A 42 -6.00 11.44 24.82
C LEU A 42 -7.29 11.58 25.64
N ASP A 43 -8.45 11.59 25.00
CA ASP A 43 -9.75 11.67 25.67
C ASP A 43 -10.22 10.33 26.28
N GLY A 44 -9.55 9.22 25.96
CA GLY A 44 -9.89 7.89 26.46
C GLY A 44 -11.14 7.27 25.82
N VAL A 45 -11.69 7.89 24.77
CA VAL A 45 -12.86 7.43 24.02
C VAL A 45 -12.39 6.85 22.68
N LEU A 46 -12.95 5.70 22.28
CA LEU A 46 -12.71 5.14 20.95
C LEU A 46 -13.68 5.75 19.94
N GLY A 47 -13.19 6.05 18.76
CA GLY A 47 -13.96 6.62 17.66
C GLY A 47 -13.88 8.12 17.51
N THR A 48 -12.92 8.72 18.19
CA THR A 48 -12.68 10.15 18.16
C THR A 48 -11.49 10.46 17.28
N ALA A 49 -11.39 11.72 16.85
CA ALA A 49 -10.34 12.14 15.91
C ALA A 49 -8.91 12.03 16.47
N ASP A 50 -8.75 11.77 17.77
CA ASP A 50 -7.46 11.60 18.44
C ASP A 50 -7.07 10.13 18.67
N ASP A 51 -7.87 9.17 18.16
CA ASP A 51 -7.55 7.75 18.19
C ASP A 51 -6.15 7.47 17.63
N THR A 52 -5.48 6.48 18.21
CA THR A 52 -4.13 6.05 17.81
C THR A 52 -4.19 4.75 17.03
N THR A 53 -3.32 4.59 16.03
CA THR A 53 -3.21 3.34 15.27
C THR A 53 -1.94 2.58 15.65
N VAL A 54 -1.99 1.26 15.51
CA VAL A 54 -0.79 0.42 15.62
C VAL A 54 0.17 0.69 14.45
N LYS A 55 1.45 0.79 14.79
CA LYS A 55 2.59 0.80 13.86
C LYS A 55 3.02 -0.64 13.60
N VAL A 56 2.89 -1.11 12.36
CA VAL A 56 3.34 -2.44 11.98
C VAL A 56 4.83 -2.39 11.69
N SER A 57 5.66 -2.80 12.66
CA SER A 57 7.12 -2.82 12.49
C SER A 57 7.60 -4.00 11.64
N GLY A 58 8.46 -3.72 10.67
CA GLY A 58 9.23 -4.72 9.95
C GLY A 58 10.44 -5.19 10.77
N ALA A 59 11.13 -6.22 10.29
CA ALA A 59 12.36 -6.71 10.91
C ALA A 59 13.61 -6.13 10.23
N ASN A 60 14.73 -6.12 10.95
CA ASN A 60 16.04 -5.75 10.39
C ASN A 60 16.67 -6.86 9.52
N SER A 61 15.88 -7.84 9.10
CA SER A 61 16.31 -8.88 8.15
C SER A 61 15.14 -9.30 7.28
N GLN A 62 15.39 -9.50 5.99
CA GLN A 62 14.41 -10.02 5.03
C GLN A 62 13.78 -11.34 5.50
N ALA A 63 14.55 -12.16 6.20
CA ALA A 63 14.10 -13.45 6.70
C ALA A 63 13.04 -13.33 7.82
N GLY A 64 13.13 -12.30 8.67
CA GLY A 64 12.18 -12.11 9.78
C GLY A 64 11.10 -11.06 9.52
N ASP A 65 11.12 -10.42 8.35
CA ASP A 65 10.28 -9.25 8.09
C ASP A 65 8.91 -9.65 7.54
N LYS A 66 7.86 -9.42 8.36
CA LYS A 66 6.47 -9.67 7.96
C LYS A 66 5.98 -8.76 6.83
N LEU A 67 6.61 -7.60 6.65
CA LEU A 67 6.28 -6.68 5.56
C LEU A 67 6.96 -7.07 4.24
N TYR A 68 7.87 -8.04 4.24
CA TYR A 68 8.66 -8.39 3.06
C TYR A 68 7.99 -9.48 2.21
N LEU A 69 7.78 -9.19 0.92
CA LEU A 69 7.46 -10.19 -0.10
C LEU A 69 8.72 -10.60 -0.85
N LYS A 70 8.99 -11.91 -0.95
CA LYS A 70 10.18 -12.37 -1.69
C LYS A 70 9.99 -12.07 -3.17
N THR A 71 10.85 -11.26 -3.76
CA THR A 71 10.96 -11.22 -5.22
C THR A 71 11.56 -12.54 -5.73
N LEU A 72 10.89 -13.18 -6.68
CA LEU A 72 11.38 -14.37 -7.37
C LEU A 72 11.95 -14.03 -8.75
N SER A 73 11.26 -13.16 -9.49
CA SER A 73 11.70 -12.66 -10.78
C SER A 73 10.93 -11.40 -11.17
N ILE A 74 11.54 -10.54 -11.98
CA ILE A 74 10.93 -9.32 -12.51
C ILE A 74 11.06 -9.34 -14.03
N THR A 75 9.97 -8.99 -14.70
CA THR A 75 9.99 -8.67 -16.12
C THR A 75 9.98 -7.14 -16.26
N PRO A 76 11.11 -6.50 -16.58
CA PRO A 76 11.15 -5.05 -16.74
C PRO A 76 10.51 -4.62 -18.06
N ASN A 77 10.08 -3.36 -18.12
CA ASN A 77 9.71 -2.70 -19.36
C ASN A 77 10.99 -2.41 -20.18
N ASN A 78 10.97 -2.71 -21.47
CA ASN A 78 12.11 -2.47 -22.36
C ASN A 78 12.50 -0.99 -22.49
N GLY A 79 11.56 -0.06 -22.27
CA GLY A 79 11.81 1.38 -22.33
C GLY A 79 12.31 1.98 -21.01
N ASP A 80 12.05 1.31 -19.88
CA ASP A 80 12.48 1.76 -18.55
C ASP A 80 12.54 0.57 -17.59
N ALA A 81 13.75 0.20 -17.17
CA ALA A 81 13.97 -0.94 -16.28
C ALA A 81 13.40 -0.72 -14.85
N ASN A 82 13.09 0.53 -14.48
CA ASN A 82 12.42 0.84 -13.22
C ASN A 82 10.92 0.56 -13.24
N VAL A 83 10.34 0.28 -14.42
CA VAL A 83 8.93 -0.07 -14.59
C VAL A 83 8.80 -1.60 -14.74
N PRO A 84 8.41 -2.33 -13.68
CA PRO A 84 8.19 -3.76 -13.79
C PRO A 84 6.85 -4.05 -14.47
N LEU A 85 6.86 -4.78 -15.60
CA LEU A 85 5.64 -5.29 -16.25
C LEU A 85 5.01 -6.42 -15.45
N SER A 86 5.85 -7.25 -14.81
CA SER A 86 5.38 -8.25 -13.85
C SER A 86 6.42 -8.55 -12.78
N ILE A 87 5.95 -8.86 -11.57
CA ILE A 87 6.77 -9.27 -10.44
C ILE A 87 6.22 -10.60 -9.91
N ASN A 88 6.99 -11.68 -10.07
CA ASN A 88 6.67 -12.95 -9.40
C ASN A 88 7.23 -12.88 -7.99
N TYR A 89 6.42 -13.27 -7.02
CA TYR A 89 6.81 -13.21 -5.62
C TYR A 89 6.40 -14.45 -4.82
N ALA A 90 7.06 -14.66 -3.69
CA ALA A 90 6.71 -15.68 -2.71
C ALA A 90 6.18 -15.03 -1.43
N ALA A 91 4.98 -15.44 -1.05
CA ALA A 91 4.38 -15.18 0.26
C ALA A 91 4.95 -16.18 1.26
N THR A 92 5.45 -15.66 2.38
CA THR A 92 6.21 -16.48 3.35
C THR A 92 5.57 -16.40 4.72
N GLU A 93 5.16 -17.52 5.30
CA GLU A 93 4.49 -17.49 6.60
C GLU A 93 5.32 -16.76 7.67
N TRP A 94 4.61 -16.11 8.58
CA TRP A 94 5.24 -15.53 9.77
C TRP A 94 5.36 -16.60 10.85
N ARG A 95 6.58 -16.79 11.39
CA ARG A 95 6.82 -17.64 12.56
C ARG A 95 7.10 -16.75 13.77
N THR A 96 6.45 -17.03 14.91
CA THR A 96 6.80 -16.38 16.17
C THR A 96 8.24 -16.72 16.54
N ALA A 97 8.99 -15.75 17.07
CA ALA A 97 10.32 -16.01 17.62
C ALA A 97 10.23 -17.11 18.69
N ALA A 98 11.09 -18.13 18.60
CA ALA A 98 11.37 -18.96 19.78
C ALA A 98 11.98 -18.05 20.86
N ALA A 99 11.59 -18.22 22.12
CA ALA A 99 12.12 -17.41 23.22
C ALA A 99 13.66 -17.45 23.22
N GLY A 100 14.31 -16.31 22.98
CA GLY A 100 15.77 -16.17 22.93
C GLY A 100 16.44 -16.53 21.59
N GLY A 101 15.69 -16.72 20.50
CA GLY A 101 16.23 -17.04 19.17
C GLY A 101 15.91 -16.03 18.08
N THR A 102 16.68 -16.07 16.99
CA THR A 102 16.39 -15.36 15.73
C THR A 102 15.13 -15.96 15.11
N VAL A 103 14.16 -15.13 14.71
CA VAL A 103 12.98 -15.59 13.95
C VAL A 103 13.45 -16.20 12.62
N PRO A 104 13.27 -17.50 12.37
CA PRO A 104 13.52 -18.06 11.05
C PRO A 104 12.43 -17.56 10.11
N ARG A 105 12.82 -17.27 8.86
CA ARG A 105 11.85 -17.14 7.78
C ARG A 105 10.96 -18.37 7.77
N GLY A 106 9.66 -18.16 7.69
CA GLY A 106 8.73 -19.25 7.44
C GLY A 106 9.00 -19.94 6.11
N ASP A 107 8.29 -21.05 5.88
CA ASP A 107 8.31 -21.65 4.55
C ASP A 107 7.50 -20.80 3.57
N THR A 108 7.87 -20.84 2.29
CA THR A 108 7.02 -20.28 1.24
C THR A 108 5.68 -21.01 1.30
N VAL A 109 4.61 -20.27 1.56
CA VAL A 109 3.25 -20.82 1.69
C VAL A 109 2.41 -20.57 0.44
N ALA A 110 2.77 -19.56 -0.34
CA ALA A 110 2.14 -19.27 -1.63
C ALA A 110 3.09 -18.51 -2.56
N THR A 111 2.75 -18.49 -3.84
CA THR A 111 3.39 -17.64 -4.85
C THR A 111 2.32 -16.86 -5.61
N GLY A 112 2.63 -15.64 -6.02
CA GLY A 112 1.76 -14.81 -6.83
C GLY A 112 2.54 -14.03 -7.88
N THR A 113 1.80 -13.38 -8.77
CA THR A 113 2.33 -12.45 -9.76
C THR A 113 1.59 -11.13 -9.63
N LEU A 114 2.34 -10.05 -9.45
CA LEU A 114 1.83 -8.69 -9.64
C LEU A 114 1.96 -8.37 -11.13
N ASN A 115 0.84 -8.20 -11.82
CA ASN A 115 0.81 -7.83 -13.24
C ASN A 115 0.51 -6.35 -13.37
N LEU A 116 1.35 -5.60 -14.09
CA LEU A 116 1.16 -4.17 -14.27
C LEU A 116 -0.13 -3.90 -15.07
N ILE A 117 -0.99 -3.04 -14.53
CA ILE A 117 -2.19 -2.52 -15.19
C ILE A 117 -1.90 -1.13 -15.74
N ASP A 118 -1.32 -0.26 -14.90
CA ASP A 118 -1.09 1.14 -15.20
C ASP A 118 0.13 1.66 -14.44
N PHE A 119 0.75 2.71 -14.98
CA PHE A 119 1.85 3.38 -14.29
C PHE A 119 1.97 4.85 -14.71
N HIS A 120 2.54 5.64 -13.82
CA HIS A 120 2.91 7.02 -14.06
C HIS A 120 4.28 7.30 -13.45
N VAL A 121 5.08 8.14 -14.12
CA VAL A 121 6.38 8.57 -13.63
C VAL A 121 6.34 10.09 -13.46
N THR A 122 6.47 10.55 -12.22
CA THR A 122 6.75 11.95 -11.92
C THR A 122 8.25 12.12 -11.85
N THR A 123 8.83 12.85 -12.80
CA THR A 123 10.26 13.14 -12.79
C THR A 123 10.56 14.45 -12.07
N GLY A 124 11.72 14.50 -11.42
CA GLY A 124 12.22 15.71 -10.77
C GLY A 124 11.33 16.21 -9.64
N ILE A 125 10.88 15.31 -8.76
CA ILE A 125 10.18 15.70 -7.54
C ILE A 125 11.08 16.58 -6.67
N THR A 126 10.47 17.55 -5.99
CA THR A 126 11.20 18.54 -5.20
C THR A 126 10.95 18.38 -3.72
N LEU A 127 11.97 18.67 -2.92
CA LEU A 127 11.88 18.78 -1.47
C LEU A 127 12.51 20.10 -1.04
N GLY A 128 11.70 20.98 -0.46
CA GLY A 128 12.10 22.39 -0.30
C GLY A 128 12.32 23.03 -1.68
N THR A 129 13.53 23.50 -1.94
CA THR A 129 13.93 24.10 -3.24
C THR A 129 14.71 23.16 -4.14
N GLU A 130 15.07 21.98 -3.65
CA GLU A 130 15.94 21.05 -4.36
C GLU A 130 15.12 20.03 -5.15
N VAL A 131 15.61 19.66 -6.33
CA VAL A 131 15.11 18.51 -7.08
C VAL A 131 15.84 17.28 -6.55
N ILE A 132 15.10 16.25 -6.13
CA ILE A 132 15.68 15.15 -5.35
C ILE A 132 15.62 13.78 -6.03
N GLY A 133 14.72 13.58 -6.99
CA GLY A 133 14.50 12.25 -7.54
C GLY A 133 13.30 12.13 -8.46
N ASP A 134 12.98 10.88 -8.77
CA ASP A 134 11.80 10.49 -9.53
C ASP A 134 10.91 9.58 -8.68
N VAL A 135 9.60 9.66 -8.94
CA VAL A 135 8.59 8.81 -8.33
C VAL A 135 7.85 8.04 -9.40
N TYR A 136 7.85 6.74 -9.24
CA TYR A 136 7.09 5.81 -10.05
C TYR A 136 5.87 5.36 -9.25
N ASP A 137 4.69 5.56 -9.83
CA ASP A 137 3.43 5.10 -9.29
C ASP A 137 2.88 4.00 -10.17
N PHE A 138 2.52 2.86 -9.57
CA PHE A 138 2.06 1.67 -10.26
C PHE A 138 0.69 1.24 -9.75
N VAL A 139 -0.10 0.69 -10.65
CA VAL A 139 -1.26 -0.12 -10.33
C VAL A 139 -1.01 -1.53 -10.86
N PHE A 140 -0.99 -2.51 -9.96
CA PHE A 140 -0.87 -3.92 -10.30
C PHE A 140 -2.17 -4.68 -10.00
N ARG A 141 -2.33 -5.81 -10.69
CA ARG A 141 -3.28 -6.87 -10.34
C ARG A 141 -2.53 -8.03 -9.73
N ASP A 142 -2.90 -8.43 -8.51
CA ASP A 142 -2.36 -9.65 -7.89
C ASP A 142 -3.07 -10.89 -8.43
N SER A 143 -2.32 -11.86 -8.94
CA SER A 143 -2.86 -13.08 -9.55
C SER A 143 -3.53 -14.03 -8.54
N ARG A 144 -3.31 -13.85 -7.24
CA ARG A 144 -3.83 -14.78 -6.22
C ARG A 144 -5.28 -14.53 -5.85
N ASP A 145 -5.69 -13.27 -5.85
CA ASP A 145 -7.00 -12.81 -5.38
C ASP A 145 -7.62 -11.74 -6.28
N ASN A 146 -6.95 -11.35 -7.37
CA ASN A 146 -7.39 -10.31 -8.29
C ASN A 146 -7.54 -8.92 -7.63
N ALA A 147 -6.90 -8.71 -6.46
CA ALA A 147 -6.92 -7.43 -5.77
C ALA A 147 -6.06 -6.38 -6.50
N LEU A 148 -6.41 -5.11 -6.33
CA LEU A 148 -5.57 -3.98 -6.73
C LEU A 148 -4.42 -3.80 -5.74
N VAL A 149 -3.22 -3.65 -6.28
CA VAL A 149 -2.00 -3.34 -5.51
C VAL A 149 -1.39 -2.06 -6.06
N PHE A 150 -1.32 -1.04 -5.21
CA PHE A 150 -0.73 0.25 -5.50
C PHE A 150 0.75 0.24 -5.11
N GLY A 151 1.64 0.50 -6.06
CA GLY A 151 3.09 0.44 -5.84
C GLY A 151 3.75 1.81 -5.98
N SER A 152 4.43 2.28 -4.94
CA SER A 152 5.25 3.51 -4.98
C SER A 152 6.72 3.14 -5.00
N ARG A 153 7.44 3.59 -6.04
CA ARG A 153 8.89 3.52 -6.07
C ARG A 153 9.50 4.92 -6.12
N PHE A 154 10.38 5.21 -5.17
CA PHE A 154 11.17 6.44 -5.13
C PHE A 154 12.59 6.11 -5.60
N ILE A 155 13.20 6.97 -6.39
CA ILE A 155 14.61 6.86 -6.80
C ILE A 155 15.26 8.24 -6.64
N LEU A 156 16.23 8.34 -5.73
CA LEU A 156 16.87 9.61 -5.37
C LEU A 156 18.27 9.75 -5.97
N GLY A 157 18.68 11.00 -6.25
CA GLY A 157 20.08 11.34 -6.54
C GLY A 157 20.68 10.76 -7.83
N GLN A 158 19.91 10.12 -8.71
CA GLN A 158 20.43 9.48 -9.94
C GLN A 158 20.45 10.41 -11.17
N GLY A 159 19.80 11.56 -11.12
CA GLY A 159 19.67 12.51 -12.23
C GLY A 159 20.73 13.61 -12.20
N ALA A 160 21.11 14.10 -13.38
CA ALA A 160 21.96 15.30 -13.47
C ALA A 160 21.20 16.49 -12.86
N GLY A 161 21.73 17.03 -11.76
CA GLY A 161 21.10 18.14 -11.02
C GLY A 161 20.15 17.70 -9.91
N TYR A 162 20.09 16.40 -9.58
CA TYR A 162 19.39 15.94 -8.38
C TYR A 162 20.32 16.08 -7.17
N SER A 163 19.79 16.56 -6.06
CA SER A 163 20.48 16.56 -4.77
C SER A 163 20.75 15.12 -4.34
N ASP A 164 22.01 14.84 -4.02
CA ASP A 164 22.46 13.56 -3.45
C ASP A 164 22.28 13.51 -1.93
N ASP A 165 22.15 14.66 -1.28
CA ASP A 165 21.93 14.83 0.16
C ASP A 165 20.46 14.71 0.59
N ALA A 166 19.56 14.38 -0.33
CA ALA A 166 18.15 14.21 -0.02
C ALA A 166 17.87 12.87 0.67
N GLU A 167 17.07 12.92 1.73
CA GLU A 167 16.69 11.76 2.54
C GLU A 167 15.16 11.68 2.64
N LEU A 168 14.60 10.50 2.38
CA LEU A 168 13.18 10.23 2.62
C LEU A 168 13.02 9.23 3.78
N ASN A 169 12.67 9.77 4.95
CA ASN A 169 12.35 8.96 6.13
C ASN A 169 10.92 8.40 6.06
N PHE A 170 10.01 9.13 5.42
CA PHE A 170 8.63 8.71 5.27
C PHE A 170 8.11 8.95 3.87
N MET A 171 7.32 7.99 3.40
CA MET A 171 6.53 8.08 2.18
C MET A 171 5.07 7.82 2.54
N TYR A 172 4.16 8.46 1.82
CA TYR A 172 2.74 8.41 2.13
C TYR A 172 1.94 8.04 0.89
N ARG A 173 0.84 7.32 1.11
CA ARG A 173 -0.26 7.24 0.16
C ARG A 173 -1.54 7.76 0.79
N TYR A 174 -2.34 8.45 -0.02
CA TYR A 174 -3.63 9.00 0.37
C TYR A 174 -4.75 8.52 -0.57
N GLY A 175 -5.99 8.76 -0.16
CA GLY A 175 -7.18 8.45 -0.96
C GLY A 175 -7.85 7.13 -0.57
N PHE A 176 -7.59 6.63 0.63
CA PHE A 176 -8.19 5.39 1.15
C PHE A 176 -9.59 5.59 1.76
N VAL A 177 -10.15 6.81 1.64
CA VAL A 177 -11.55 7.11 1.94
C VAL A 177 -12.21 7.78 0.74
N GLU A 178 -13.35 7.25 0.30
CA GLU A 178 -14.18 7.83 -0.77
C GLU A 178 -15.66 7.86 -0.34
N GLY A 179 -16.17 9.05 -0.05
CA GLY A 179 -17.50 9.20 0.55
C GLY A 179 -17.55 8.47 1.90
N ASP A 180 -18.50 7.54 2.04
CA ASP A 180 -18.66 6.70 3.23
C ASP A 180 -17.84 5.39 3.16
N THR A 181 -17.08 5.19 2.07
CA THR A 181 -16.29 3.97 1.87
C THR A 181 -14.89 4.14 2.42
N VAL A 182 -14.47 3.22 3.30
CA VAL A 182 -13.10 3.09 3.78
C VAL A 182 -12.53 1.80 3.19
N PHE A 183 -11.47 1.91 2.39
CA PHE A 183 -10.84 0.75 1.78
C PHE A 183 -10.01 -0.02 2.82
N ASP A 184 -10.03 -1.36 2.75
CA ASP A 184 -9.04 -2.18 3.46
C ASP A 184 -7.66 -1.95 2.84
N VAL A 185 -6.63 -1.90 3.69
CA VAL A 185 -5.26 -1.67 3.23
C VAL A 185 -4.29 -2.61 3.92
N GLN A 186 -3.51 -3.29 3.10
CA GLN A 186 -2.46 -4.20 3.52
C GLN A 186 -1.13 -3.76 2.90
N ALA A 187 -0.08 -3.72 3.71
CA ALA A 187 1.21 -3.22 3.28
C ALA A 187 2.23 -4.33 3.04
N ALA A 188 3.11 -4.08 2.08
CA ALA A 188 4.29 -4.88 1.84
C ALA A 188 5.40 -4.02 1.20
N TRP A 189 6.60 -4.58 1.15
CA TRP A 189 7.70 -4.08 0.34
C TRP A 189 8.42 -5.26 -0.32
N LEU A 190 9.12 -5.00 -1.42
CA LEU A 190 9.94 -5.99 -2.11
C LEU A 190 11.12 -5.32 -2.82
N PHE A 191 12.09 -6.13 -3.24
CA PHE A 191 13.19 -5.65 -4.08
C PHE A 191 12.76 -5.67 -5.55
N ASN A 192 12.78 -4.52 -6.19
CA ASN A 192 12.82 -4.40 -7.65
C ASN A 192 14.27 -4.34 -8.16
N SER A 193 15.19 -3.80 -7.37
CA SER A 193 16.63 -3.80 -7.63
C SER A 193 17.44 -3.97 -6.33
N ASP A 194 18.75 -4.14 -6.46
CA ASP A 194 19.67 -4.20 -5.31
C ASP A 194 19.82 -2.86 -4.57
N PHE A 195 19.24 -1.78 -5.10
CA PHE A 195 19.26 -0.44 -4.53
C PHE A 195 17.99 -0.10 -3.76
N ASP A 196 17.11 -1.08 -3.53
CA ASP A 196 15.90 -0.87 -2.76
C ASP A 196 16.13 -1.02 -1.26
N LEU A 197 15.73 -0.02 -0.50
CA LEU A 197 15.69 -0.07 0.94
C LEU A 197 14.37 -0.65 1.41
N ARG A 198 14.47 -1.49 2.45
CA ARG A 198 13.32 -2.08 3.14
C ARG A 198 12.39 -1.02 3.73
N MET A 199 11.12 -1.38 3.90
CA MET A 199 10.18 -0.61 4.71
C MET A 199 10.39 -0.95 6.18
N TYR A 200 10.68 0.05 7.01
CA TYR A 200 10.90 -0.14 8.45
C TYR A 200 9.60 -0.41 9.18
N ASN A 201 8.51 0.22 8.73
CA ASN A 201 7.17 0.02 9.24
C ASN A 201 6.14 0.69 8.33
N ALA A 202 4.88 0.36 8.57
CA ALA A 202 3.74 1.04 8.00
C ALA A 202 2.64 1.26 9.05
N SER A 203 1.78 2.27 8.84
CA SER A 203 0.64 2.56 9.72
C SER A 203 -0.46 3.34 8.98
N ARG A 204 -1.71 3.23 9.46
CA ARG A 204 -2.85 4.05 8.99
C ARG A 204 -2.80 5.45 9.61
N SER A 205 -1.87 6.28 9.16
CA SER A 205 -1.65 7.62 9.68
C SER A 205 -0.98 8.54 8.65
N ASP A 206 -1.01 9.84 8.92
CA ASP A 206 -0.15 10.86 8.29
C ASP A 206 1.00 11.28 9.22
N THR A 207 1.54 10.35 10.03
CA THR A 207 2.60 10.70 10.99
C THR A 207 3.87 11.17 10.28
N ARG A 208 4.40 12.32 10.69
CA ARG A 208 5.64 12.96 10.18
C ARG A 208 6.71 13.04 11.27
N SER A 209 6.73 12.03 12.13
CA SER A 209 7.61 12.00 13.30
C SER A 209 8.21 10.61 13.49
N LEU A 210 9.53 10.58 13.66
CA LEU A 210 10.27 9.35 13.96
C LEU A 210 9.90 8.77 15.33
N THR A 211 9.54 9.63 16.28
CA THR A 211 9.28 9.29 17.69
C THR A 211 7.82 9.51 18.12
N GLY A 212 7.01 10.15 17.27
CA GLY A 212 5.60 10.41 17.54
C GLY A 212 4.75 9.14 17.51
N VAL A 213 3.72 9.13 18.35
CA VAL A 213 2.67 8.10 18.29
C VAL A 213 1.78 8.38 17.08
N PRO A 214 1.58 7.42 16.16
CA PRO A 214 0.72 7.62 15.01
C PRO A 214 -0.76 7.79 15.43
N THR A 215 -1.33 8.96 15.15
CA THR A 215 -2.78 9.17 15.17
C THR A 215 -3.42 8.49 13.97
N LEU A 216 -4.56 7.83 14.17
CA LEU A 216 -5.30 7.16 13.12
C LEU A 216 -5.75 8.16 12.07
N ASP A 217 -5.39 7.89 10.82
CA ASP A 217 -5.93 8.55 9.64
C ASP A 217 -6.33 7.47 8.63
N LEU A 218 -7.65 7.28 8.47
CA LEU A 218 -8.21 6.30 7.54
C LEU A 218 -8.02 6.72 6.07
N ASN A 219 -7.68 7.96 5.78
CA ASN A 219 -7.39 8.37 4.41
C ASN A 219 -5.91 8.21 4.05
N ALA A 220 -5.03 7.97 5.02
CA ALA A 220 -3.59 7.93 4.82
C ALA A 220 -2.96 6.57 5.19
N VAL A 221 -1.84 6.29 4.56
CA VAL A 221 -0.89 5.25 4.98
C VAL A 221 0.51 5.84 4.96
N SER A 222 1.16 5.86 6.12
CA SER A 222 2.57 6.20 6.26
C SER A 222 3.42 4.94 6.09
N MET A 223 4.51 5.04 5.33
CA MET A 223 5.53 4.00 5.17
C MET A 223 6.86 4.62 5.58
N GLN A 224 7.47 4.13 6.66
CA GLN A 224 8.77 4.63 7.10
C GLN A 224 9.90 3.86 6.43
N ALA A 225 10.90 4.58 5.97
CA ALA A 225 12.18 4.06 5.51
C ALA A 225 13.28 5.09 5.87
N ASP A 226 14.37 5.06 5.11
CA ASP A 226 15.54 5.93 5.25
C ASP A 226 16.29 5.94 3.91
N VAL A 227 15.54 6.27 2.84
CA VAL A 227 16.06 6.22 1.47
C VAL A 227 16.96 7.43 1.30
N ASN A 228 18.27 7.19 1.17
CA ASN A 228 19.26 8.24 1.12
C ASN A 228 20.50 7.78 0.34
N LEU A 229 20.98 8.59 -0.61
CA LEU A 229 22.20 8.28 -1.36
C LEU A 229 23.47 8.71 -0.61
N SER A 230 23.47 9.90 0.03
CA SER A 230 24.66 10.50 0.62
C SER A 230 25.22 9.72 1.81
N GLU A 231 24.35 9.06 2.57
CA GLU A 231 24.71 8.29 3.77
C GLU A 231 25.10 6.83 3.47
N GLY A 232 25.15 6.45 2.19
CA GLY A 232 25.48 5.08 1.76
C GLY A 232 24.34 4.08 1.98
N ASN A 233 23.14 4.56 2.31
CA ASN A 233 21.92 3.77 2.25
C ASN A 233 21.54 3.49 0.77
N PRO A 234 20.68 2.50 0.52
CA PRO A 234 20.04 2.35 -0.78
C PRO A 234 19.19 3.59 -1.10
N TYR A 235 19.33 4.10 -2.33
CA TYR A 235 18.70 5.35 -2.80
C TYR A 235 17.34 5.13 -3.47
N SER A 236 16.78 3.92 -3.37
CA SER A 236 15.44 3.63 -3.87
C SER A 236 14.65 2.75 -2.91
N GLY A 237 13.37 2.55 -3.17
CA GLY A 237 12.55 1.56 -2.47
C GLY A 237 11.20 1.38 -3.14
N LEU A 238 10.72 0.14 -3.30
CA LEU A 238 9.39 -0.19 -3.81
C LEU A 238 8.47 -0.67 -2.69
N TYR A 239 7.47 0.15 -2.39
CA TYR A 239 6.48 -0.08 -1.34
C TYR A 239 5.11 -0.32 -1.95
N LEU A 240 4.36 -1.26 -1.39
CA LEU A 240 3.14 -1.78 -1.98
C LEU A 240 1.99 -1.74 -0.98
N LEU A 241 0.83 -1.25 -1.42
CA LEU A 241 -0.41 -1.26 -0.67
C LEU A 241 -1.48 -2.03 -1.46
N LYS A 242 -1.88 -3.19 -0.96
CA LYS A 242 -3.02 -3.96 -1.48
C LYS A 242 -4.31 -3.43 -0.88
N THR A 243 -5.36 -3.36 -1.69
CA THR A 243 -6.69 -2.90 -1.27
C THR A 243 -7.81 -3.79 -1.77
N ASP A 244 -8.98 -3.67 -1.18
CA ASP A 244 -10.25 -4.25 -1.65
C ASP A 244 -10.98 -3.39 -2.69
N ALA A 245 -10.35 -2.30 -3.16
CA ALA A 245 -10.89 -1.45 -4.20
C ALA A 245 -11.12 -2.21 -5.51
N THR A 246 -12.20 -1.86 -6.20
CA THR A 246 -12.59 -2.49 -7.47
C THR A 246 -12.03 -1.76 -8.68
N ASP A 247 -11.67 -0.49 -8.50
CA ASP A 247 -11.13 0.38 -9.55
C ASP A 247 -10.09 1.36 -8.97
N TYR A 248 -9.48 2.16 -9.84
CA TYR A 248 -8.52 3.19 -9.45
C TYR A 248 -8.72 4.49 -10.22
N LYS A 249 -8.26 5.60 -9.65
CA LYS A 249 -8.31 6.92 -10.28
C LYS A 249 -7.01 7.68 -10.04
N TRP A 250 -6.75 8.67 -10.87
CA TRP A 250 -5.73 9.67 -10.61
C TRP A 250 -6.25 10.68 -9.58
N MET A 251 -5.42 11.04 -8.61
CA MET A 251 -5.72 12.03 -7.58
C MET A 251 -4.49 12.92 -7.34
N ASP A 252 -4.71 14.23 -7.21
CA ASP A 252 -3.66 15.16 -6.81
C ASP A 252 -3.25 14.90 -5.36
N ASN A 253 -1.94 14.99 -5.06
CA ASN A 253 -1.39 14.70 -3.74
C ASN A 253 -1.71 13.28 -3.22
N ALA A 254 -1.86 12.30 -4.11
CA ALA A 254 -2.03 10.90 -3.70
C ALA A 254 -0.75 10.31 -3.10
N LEU A 255 0.41 10.88 -3.42
CA LEU A 255 1.70 10.49 -2.88
C LEU A 255 2.30 11.66 -2.09
N GLY A 256 2.79 11.34 -0.90
CA GLY A 256 3.58 12.26 -0.08
C GLY A 256 4.96 11.70 0.20
N TYR A 257 5.91 12.57 0.54
CA TYR A 257 7.25 12.18 0.97
C TYR A 257 7.83 13.24 1.92
N PHE A 258 8.60 12.80 2.90
CA PHE A 258 9.03 13.63 4.03
C PHE A 258 10.44 13.27 4.53
N GLN A 259 11.20 14.32 4.79
CA GLN A 259 12.48 14.31 5.49
C GLN A 259 12.26 14.76 6.92
N ALA A 260 12.63 13.90 7.87
CA ALA A 260 12.33 14.04 9.28
C ALA A 260 13.40 14.80 10.08
N GLY A 261 14.33 15.46 9.40
CA GLY A 261 15.25 16.42 10.00
C GLY A 261 16.24 15.75 10.94
N GLU A 262 16.68 14.54 10.62
CA GLU A 262 17.80 13.93 11.34
C GLU A 262 19.03 14.86 11.23
N GLU A 263 19.86 14.89 12.28
CA GLU A 263 21.10 15.68 12.31
C GLU A 263 20.98 17.22 12.15
N GLY A 264 19.80 17.79 12.43
CA GLY A 264 19.58 19.24 12.37
C GLY A 264 19.20 19.77 10.99
N GLN A 265 18.89 18.86 10.07
CA GLN A 265 18.30 19.19 8.78
C GLN A 265 16.87 19.74 8.94
N ALA A 266 16.38 20.43 7.90
CA ALA A 266 15.03 20.96 7.90
C ALA A 266 13.99 19.83 7.77
N LEU A 267 12.86 19.99 8.47
CA LEU A 267 11.67 19.16 8.23
C LEU A 267 11.03 19.60 6.92
N LEU A 268 11.12 18.78 5.89
CA LEU A 268 10.62 19.10 4.57
C LEU A 268 9.60 18.06 4.12
N TYR A 269 8.49 18.54 3.55
CA TYR A 269 7.43 17.72 2.98
C TYR A 269 7.23 18.09 1.52
N GLY A 270 7.02 17.09 0.68
CA GLY A 270 6.54 17.25 -0.69
C GLY A 270 5.43 16.26 -1.00
N SER A 271 4.69 16.56 -2.07
CA SER A 271 3.62 15.69 -2.58
C SER A 271 3.54 15.77 -4.09
N THR A 272 3.00 14.70 -4.69
CA THR A 272 2.70 14.63 -6.12
C THR A 272 1.40 13.88 -6.34
N GLY A 273 0.83 14.02 -7.54
CA GLY A 273 -0.30 13.22 -7.97
C GLY A 273 0.04 11.73 -8.07
N GLY A 274 -0.97 10.89 -8.02
CA GLY A 274 -0.80 9.45 -8.10
C GLY A 274 -2.12 8.69 -8.21
N PHE A 275 -2.02 7.38 -8.33
CA PHE A 275 -3.16 6.48 -8.33
C PHE A 275 -3.66 6.23 -6.92
N ALA A 276 -4.98 6.36 -6.76
CA ALA A 276 -5.71 6.10 -5.54
C ALA A 276 -6.84 5.09 -5.81
N PRO A 277 -7.24 4.30 -4.78
CA PRO A 277 -8.39 3.41 -4.90
C PRO A 277 -9.69 4.17 -5.13
N THR A 278 -10.60 3.55 -5.87
CA THR A 278 -11.98 4.02 -6.03
C THR A 278 -12.91 2.85 -6.26
N MET A 279 -14.21 3.09 -6.12
CA MET A 279 -15.21 2.09 -6.52
C MET A 279 -15.54 2.24 -7.99
N ALA A 280 -15.56 1.12 -8.72
CA ALA A 280 -16.06 1.11 -10.09
C ALA A 280 -17.47 1.72 -10.11
N PRO A 281 -17.79 2.64 -11.04
CA PRO A 281 -19.14 3.19 -11.14
C PRO A 281 -20.14 2.03 -11.27
N VAL A 282 -21.00 1.88 -10.27
CA VAL A 282 -22.09 0.89 -10.33
C VAL A 282 -23.06 1.38 -11.40
N PRO A 283 -23.29 0.64 -12.50
CA PRO A 283 -24.21 1.07 -13.53
C PRO A 283 -25.57 1.38 -12.91
N GLU A 284 -26.13 2.54 -13.25
CA GLU A 284 -27.46 2.87 -12.75
C GLU A 284 -28.49 1.80 -13.15
N PRO A 285 -29.56 1.58 -12.36
CA PRO A 285 -30.61 0.63 -12.70
C PRO A 285 -31.18 0.81 -14.11
N SER A 286 -31.21 2.04 -14.61
CA SER A 286 -31.61 2.40 -15.97
C SER A 286 -30.72 1.78 -17.05
N THR A 287 -29.41 1.68 -16.81
CA THR A 287 -28.44 1.03 -17.70
C THR A 287 -28.70 -0.47 -17.80
N TYR A 288 -29.00 -1.14 -16.68
CA TYR A 288 -29.42 -2.54 -16.68
C TYR A 288 -30.75 -2.75 -17.40
N ALA A 289 -31.71 -1.85 -17.20
CA ALA A 289 -33.00 -1.90 -17.88
C ALA A 289 -32.84 -1.76 -19.41
N LEU A 290 -31.96 -0.88 -19.89
CA LEU A 290 -31.67 -0.72 -21.31
C LEU A 290 -30.95 -1.95 -21.89
N MET A 291 -30.00 -2.53 -21.17
CA MET A 291 -29.35 -3.77 -21.58
C MET A 291 -30.37 -4.91 -21.71
N LEU A 292 -31.23 -5.09 -20.70
CA LEU A 292 -32.29 -6.11 -20.71
C LEU A 292 -33.31 -5.87 -21.83
N ALA A 293 -33.70 -4.61 -22.08
CA ALA A 293 -34.57 -4.25 -23.18
C ALA A 293 -33.91 -4.56 -24.54
N GLY A 294 -32.61 -4.28 -24.69
CA GLY A 294 -31.82 -4.62 -25.87
C GLY A 294 -31.77 -6.12 -26.12
N ILE A 295 -31.46 -6.91 -25.09
CA ILE A 295 -31.45 -8.39 -25.16
C ILE A 295 -32.86 -8.90 -25.52
N GLY A 296 -33.91 -8.33 -24.92
CA GLY A 296 -35.30 -8.65 -25.23
C GLY A 296 -35.67 -8.39 -26.69
N LEU A 297 -35.24 -7.25 -27.26
CA LEU A 297 -35.44 -6.92 -28.67
C LEU A 297 -34.70 -7.89 -29.60
N ILE A 298 -33.46 -8.25 -29.26
CA ILE A 298 -32.68 -9.25 -30.02
C ILE A 298 -33.37 -10.62 -29.97
N GLY A 299 -33.85 -11.05 -28.81
CA GLY A 299 -34.60 -12.31 -28.66
C GLY A 299 -35.89 -12.31 -29.47
N MET A 300 -36.65 -11.21 -29.48
CA MET A 300 -37.85 -11.07 -30.30
C MET A 300 -37.54 -11.11 -31.80
N ALA A 301 -36.46 -10.45 -32.24
CA ALA A 301 -36.02 -10.46 -33.64
C ALA A 301 -35.56 -11.86 -34.08
N ALA A 302 -34.80 -12.57 -33.24
CA ALA A 302 -34.37 -13.94 -33.49
C ALA A 302 -35.55 -14.90 -33.61
N ARG A 303 -36.55 -14.80 -32.72
CA ARG A 303 -37.78 -15.61 -32.78
C ARG A 303 -38.56 -15.39 -34.07
N ARG A 304 -38.64 -14.14 -34.56
CA ARG A 304 -39.28 -13.84 -35.84
C ARG A 304 -38.58 -14.53 -37.01
N ARG A 305 -37.25 -14.55 -37.02
CA ARG A 305 -36.46 -15.22 -38.07
C ARG A 305 -36.58 -16.74 -38.08
N MET A 306 -36.80 -17.37 -36.92
CA MET A 306 -37.00 -18.83 -36.84
C MET A 306 -38.39 -19.26 -37.35
N ASN A 307 -39.36 -18.34 -37.35
CA ASN A 307 -40.74 -18.62 -37.73
C ASN A 307 -41.06 -18.20 -39.18
N THR A 308 -40.06 -17.77 -39.95
CA THR A 308 -40.13 -17.45 -41.38
C THR A 308 -39.24 -18.39 -42.16
#